data_AF-A0A8S3E253-F1
#
_entry.id   AF-A0A8S3E253-F1
#
_cell.length_a   1.000
_cell.length_b   1.000
_cell.length_c   1.000
_cell.angle_alpha   90.00
_cell.angle_beta   90.00
_cell.angle_gamma   90.00
#
_symmetry.space_group_name_H-M   'P 1'
#
loop_
_entity.id
_entity.type
_entity.pdbx_description
1 polymer ?
#
loop_
_entity_poly.entity_id
_entity_poly.type
_entity_poly.pdbx_seq_one_letter_code
_entity_poly.pdbx_strand_id
1 'polypeptide(L)'
;RTGLKVKKEYENFQNPNFNTLYQRGPLEKIEKLKCILHYFERITRQMPNGVITFRRYALPDQDLPKWGKSTKGLTAMHLTTARKIEDIECVLQVDFANKYIGGGVLTSGCAQEEIRFVICPEMLVSLLVCEVLAPNECIYLIGCERYSSYRGYANTFKYAGDYIDDKAKDNWGRKWSHLVAIDATYYRERTIQYNMKSIKRELLKALAGFHAHGRTPNDAFPIATVIIQLAAASEAVRPLIYATYGDKNLIESFYPVYDYLIGQRAQVQHLYRYLDQYCNGRSRSSIFDFILRTPVSSLGS
;
A
#
# COMPACT_ATOMS: atom_id res chain seq x y z
N ARG A 1 -2.50 -45.36 -1.81
CA ARG A 1 -3.93 -44.97 -1.93
C ARG A 1 -4.02 -43.46 -1.72
N THR A 2 -4.57 -42.76 -2.74
CA THR A 2 -5.06 -41.35 -2.74
C THR A 2 -4.12 -40.24 -2.25
N GLY A 3 -3.12 -39.90 -3.06
CA GLY A 3 -2.52 -38.56 -3.05
C GLY A 3 -3.52 -37.56 -3.63
N LEU A 4 -4.31 -36.96 -2.75
CA LEU A 4 -5.44 -36.10 -3.08
C LEU A 4 -5.00 -34.87 -3.89
N LYS A 5 -5.79 -34.57 -4.92
CA LYS A 5 -5.77 -33.39 -5.80
C LYS A 5 -6.04 -32.04 -5.07
N VAL A 6 -5.68 -31.89 -3.80
CA VAL A 6 -5.99 -30.69 -2.99
C VAL A 6 -5.23 -29.45 -3.50
N LYS A 7 -4.07 -29.62 -4.14
CA LYS A 7 -3.24 -28.50 -4.61
C LYS A 7 -3.89 -27.59 -5.66
N LYS A 8 -4.89 -28.06 -6.42
CA LYS A 8 -5.55 -27.23 -7.45
C LYS A 8 -6.61 -26.29 -6.90
N GLU A 9 -7.32 -26.67 -5.83
CA GLU A 9 -8.44 -25.88 -5.32
C GLU A 9 -7.99 -24.55 -4.70
N TYR A 10 -6.81 -24.54 -4.08
CA TYR A 10 -6.25 -23.37 -3.38
C TYR A 10 -5.00 -22.80 -4.05
N GLU A 11 -4.78 -23.07 -5.35
CA GLU A 11 -3.58 -22.63 -6.07
C GLU A 11 -3.47 -21.10 -6.17
N ASN A 12 -4.60 -20.41 -6.09
CA ASN A 12 -4.68 -18.96 -6.13
C ASN A 12 -4.67 -18.30 -4.72
N PHE A 13 -4.47 -19.07 -3.66
CA PHE A 13 -4.39 -18.55 -2.28
C PHE A 13 -2.95 -18.60 -1.76
N GLN A 14 -2.65 -17.79 -0.74
CA GLN A 14 -1.42 -17.98 0.01
C GLN A 14 -1.47 -19.28 0.80
N ASN A 15 -0.31 -19.87 1.10
CA ASN A 15 -0.25 -20.97 2.06
C ASN A 15 -0.40 -20.41 3.48
N PRO A 16 -1.48 -20.72 4.22
CA PRO A 16 -1.71 -20.17 5.55
C PRO A 16 -0.97 -20.94 6.65
N ASN A 17 -0.36 -22.09 6.34
CA ASN A 17 0.29 -22.94 7.33
C ASN A 17 1.69 -22.42 7.68
N PHE A 18 2.04 -22.41 8.96
CA PHE A 18 3.26 -21.78 9.47
C PHE A 18 4.51 -22.67 9.30
N ASN A 19 4.38 -23.83 8.65
CA ASN A 19 5.44 -24.84 8.51
C ASN A 19 6.76 -24.24 7.98
N THR A 20 6.69 -23.34 7.00
CA THR A 20 7.88 -22.69 6.40
C THR A 20 8.53 -21.67 7.34
N LEU A 21 7.78 -21.09 8.28
CA LEU A 21 8.31 -20.15 9.26
C LEU A 21 9.26 -20.86 10.23
N TYR A 22 9.01 -22.14 10.54
CA TYR A 22 9.83 -22.96 11.44
C TYR A 22 11.09 -23.54 10.78
N GLN A 23 11.16 -23.52 9.45
CA GLN A 23 12.33 -24.01 8.73
C GLN A 23 13.52 -23.08 8.90
N ARG A 24 14.73 -23.66 8.95
CA ARG A 24 16.01 -22.94 8.98
C ARG A 24 15.99 -21.83 7.93
N GLY A 25 16.42 -20.65 8.33
CA GLY A 25 16.37 -19.46 7.50
C GLY A 25 17.05 -18.28 8.18
N PRO A 26 16.80 -17.07 7.69
CA PRO A 26 17.45 -15.88 8.18
C PRO A 26 16.90 -15.47 9.57
N LEU A 27 17.67 -14.68 10.32
CA LEU A 27 17.44 -14.44 11.75
C LEU A 27 16.12 -13.71 12.03
N GLU A 28 15.65 -12.89 11.10
CA GLU A 28 14.37 -12.19 11.19
C GLU A 28 13.17 -13.13 11.34
N LYS A 29 13.27 -14.41 10.92
CA LYS A 29 12.24 -15.42 11.21
C LYS A 29 12.02 -15.61 12.71
N ILE A 30 13.09 -15.58 13.50
CA ILE A 30 13.02 -15.70 14.96
C ILE A 30 12.28 -14.49 15.53
N GLU A 31 12.55 -13.30 15.01
CA GLU A 31 11.90 -12.07 15.45
C GLU A 31 10.42 -12.04 15.05
N LYS A 32 10.07 -12.55 13.86
CA LYS A 32 8.67 -12.77 13.45
C LYS A 32 7.94 -13.75 14.36
N LEU A 33 8.60 -14.85 14.73
CA LEU A 33 8.05 -15.83 15.69
C LEU A 33 7.79 -15.19 17.05
N LYS A 34 8.67 -14.32 17.56
CA LYS A 34 8.45 -13.59 18.82
C LYS A 34 7.17 -12.76 18.77
N CYS A 35 6.93 -12.01 17.70
CA CYS A 35 5.70 -11.21 17.57
C CYS A 35 4.44 -12.09 17.56
N ILE A 36 4.46 -13.19 16.81
CA ILE A 36 3.33 -14.13 16.70
C ILE A 36 3.06 -14.84 18.03
N LEU A 37 4.11 -15.32 18.72
CA LEU A 37 3.98 -15.97 20.01
C LEU A 37 3.47 -15.00 21.08
N HIS A 38 3.95 -13.74 21.05
CA HIS A 38 3.45 -12.67 21.92
C HIS A 38 1.95 -12.40 21.70
N TYR A 39 1.50 -12.37 20.44
CA TYR A 39 0.07 -12.28 20.14
C TYR A 39 -0.73 -13.43 20.74
N PHE A 40 -0.30 -14.69 20.52
CA PHE A 40 -0.98 -15.85 21.10
C PHE A 40 -0.98 -15.82 22.63
N GLU A 41 0.11 -15.42 23.27
CA GLU A 41 0.16 -15.20 24.71
C GLU A 41 -0.90 -14.19 25.17
N ARG A 42 -1.02 -13.05 24.49
CA ARG A 42 -1.99 -12.01 24.85
C ARG A 42 -3.44 -12.47 24.72
N ILE A 43 -3.81 -13.03 23.57
CA ILE A 43 -5.21 -13.42 23.33
C ILE A 43 -5.66 -14.64 24.16
N THR A 44 -4.72 -15.50 24.57
CA THR A 44 -5.03 -16.65 25.44
C THR A 44 -5.15 -16.26 26.91
N ARG A 45 -4.46 -15.19 27.35
CA ARG A 45 -4.66 -14.59 28.67
C ARG A 45 -5.93 -13.76 28.75
N GLN A 46 -6.21 -12.95 27.73
CA GLN A 46 -7.41 -12.13 27.64
C GLN A 46 -7.89 -12.06 26.19
N MET A 47 -9.02 -12.72 25.92
CA MET A 47 -9.61 -12.73 24.58
C MET A 47 -10.05 -11.32 24.18
N PRO A 48 -9.61 -10.81 23.01
CA PRO A 48 -10.12 -9.54 22.49
C PRO A 48 -11.62 -9.65 22.16
N ASN A 49 -12.36 -8.59 22.45
CA ASN A 49 -13.81 -8.48 22.20
C ASN A 49 -14.13 -7.49 21.06
N GLY A 50 -13.18 -7.29 20.14
CA GLY A 50 -13.34 -6.43 18.98
C GLY A 50 -13.95 -7.17 17.78
N VAL A 51 -14.19 -6.41 16.72
CA VAL A 51 -14.57 -6.92 15.40
C VAL A 51 -13.48 -6.56 14.40
N ILE A 52 -13.20 -7.46 13.47
CA ILE A 52 -12.33 -7.22 12.33
C ILE A 52 -13.13 -7.41 11.03
N THR A 53 -12.88 -6.58 10.02
CA THR A 53 -13.52 -6.68 8.70
C THR A 53 -12.47 -6.86 7.62
N PHE A 54 -12.63 -7.94 6.86
CA PHE A 54 -11.91 -8.19 5.61
C PHE A 54 -12.86 -7.87 4.46
N ARG A 55 -12.50 -6.93 3.59
CA ARG A 55 -13.30 -6.58 2.42
C ARG A 55 -12.43 -6.60 1.17
N ARG A 56 -12.68 -7.56 0.29
CA ARG A 56 -12.18 -7.54 -1.08
C ARG A 56 -13.04 -6.57 -1.90
N TYR A 57 -12.40 -5.71 -2.68
CA TYR A 57 -13.08 -4.76 -3.56
C TYR A 57 -12.46 -4.79 -4.94
N ALA A 58 -13.31 -4.86 -5.96
CA ALA A 58 -12.93 -4.70 -7.36
C ALA A 58 -13.51 -3.37 -7.86
N LEU A 59 -12.65 -2.51 -8.40
CA LEU A 59 -13.10 -1.28 -9.06
C LEU A 59 -13.88 -1.66 -10.34
N PRO A 60 -15.17 -1.29 -10.45
CA PRO A 60 -15.97 -1.61 -11.62
C PRO A 60 -15.49 -0.87 -12.87
N ASP A 61 -15.65 -1.49 -14.05
CA ASP A 61 -15.24 -0.89 -15.32
C ASP A 61 -15.94 0.45 -15.61
N GLN A 62 -17.18 0.61 -15.16
CA GLN A 62 -17.94 1.86 -15.32
C GLN A 62 -17.37 3.04 -14.54
N ASP A 63 -16.60 2.77 -13.47
CA ASP A 63 -16.00 3.77 -12.59
C ASP A 63 -14.56 4.10 -13.03
N LEU A 64 -14.08 3.48 -14.12
CA LEU A 64 -12.75 3.76 -14.66
C LEU A 64 -12.70 5.16 -15.27
N PRO A 65 -11.79 6.03 -14.78
CA PRO A 65 -11.69 7.37 -15.28
C PRO A 65 -11.04 7.37 -16.67
N LYS A 66 -11.53 8.25 -17.52
CA LYS A 66 -10.81 8.63 -18.74
C LYS A 66 -9.67 9.58 -18.33
N TRP A 67 -8.56 9.03 -17.85
CA TRP A 67 -7.45 9.78 -17.25
C TRP A 67 -7.04 11.03 -18.03
N GLY A 68 -6.82 10.90 -19.35
CA GLY A 68 -6.44 12.02 -20.22
C GLY A 68 -7.55 13.07 -20.48
N LYS A 69 -8.72 12.92 -19.86
CA LYS A 69 -9.85 13.87 -19.91
C LYS A 69 -10.36 14.26 -18.51
N SER A 70 -9.71 13.79 -17.44
CA SER A 70 -10.16 14.09 -16.08
C SER A 70 -9.85 15.54 -15.71
N THR A 71 -10.90 16.28 -15.37
CA THR A 71 -10.84 17.69 -14.98
C THR A 71 -10.70 17.89 -13.47
N LYS A 72 -10.60 16.83 -12.68
CA LYS A 72 -10.40 16.91 -11.23
C LYS A 72 -9.08 17.60 -10.92
N GLY A 73 -9.12 18.58 -10.02
CA GLY A 73 -7.93 19.28 -9.54
C GLY A 73 -7.06 18.36 -8.69
N LEU A 74 -5.79 18.72 -8.54
CA LEU A 74 -4.89 17.99 -7.65
C LEU A 74 -5.31 18.17 -6.18
N THR A 75 -5.27 17.08 -5.43
CA THR A 75 -5.61 17.04 -4.01
C THR A 75 -4.48 17.62 -3.14
N ALA A 76 -4.82 17.96 -1.90
CA ALA A 76 -3.83 18.37 -0.92
C ALA A 76 -2.90 17.19 -0.57
N MET A 77 -1.59 17.45 -0.62
CA MET A 77 -0.57 16.46 -0.31
C MET A 77 0.38 16.95 0.79
N HIS A 78 0.68 16.09 1.75
CA HIS A 78 1.69 16.31 2.77
C HIS A 78 2.84 15.30 2.60
N LEU A 79 4.05 15.79 2.34
CA LEU A 79 5.26 14.98 2.32
C LEU A 79 5.84 14.94 3.74
N THR A 80 6.10 13.73 4.25
CA THR A 80 6.66 13.58 5.58
C THR A 80 7.84 12.64 5.60
N THR A 81 8.83 13.00 6.41
CA THR A 81 9.90 12.07 6.81
C THR A 81 9.47 11.18 7.97
N ALA A 82 8.19 11.25 8.39
CA ALA A 82 7.65 10.50 9.51
C ALA A 82 8.09 9.05 9.46
N ARG A 83 8.44 8.56 10.65
CA ARG A 83 8.80 7.17 10.85
C ARG A 83 7.50 6.38 10.77
N LYS A 84 7.48 5.38 9.87
CA LYS A 84 6.51 4.28 9.78
C LYS A 84 5.04 4.69 9.52
N ILE A 85 4.39 4.05 8.54
CA ILE A 85 2.98 4.32 8.18
C ILE A 85 2.06 3.95 9.34
N GLU A 86 2.36 2.85 10.02
CA GLU A 86 1.56 2.31 11.11
C GLU A 86 1.46 3.23 12.34
N ASP A 87 2.34 4.23 12.44
CA ASP A 87 2.36 5.23 13.50
C ASP A 87 1.57 6.50 13.09
N ILE A 88 1.06 6.59 11.85
CA ILE A 88 0.18 7.67 11.40
C ILE A 88 -1.27 7.30 11.70
N GLU A 89 -1.88 8.01 12.63
CA GLU A 89 -3.22 7.74 13.11
C GLU A 89 -4.32 8.43 12.30
N CYS A 90 -5.55 7.91 12.40
CA CYS A 90 -6.74 8.48 11.77
C CYS A 90 -6.66 8.58 10.23
N VAL A 91 -5.91 7.68 9.61
CA VAL A 91 -5.75 7.58 8.15
C VAL A 91 -5.98 6.16 7.66
N LEU A 92 -6.42 5.99 6.41
CA LEU A 92 -6.31 4.74 5.68
C LEU A 92 -4.85 4.49 5.32
N GLN A 93 -4.25 3.48 5.94
CA GLN A 93 -2.85 3.10 5.77
C GLN A 93 -2.69 2.15 4.58
N VAL A 94 -1.70 2.36 3.71
CA VAL A 94 -1.39 1.36 2.65
C VAL A 94 -0.53 0.25 3.21
N ASP A 95 -0.88 -0.96 2.82
CA ASP A 95 0.00 -2.10 2.81
C ASP A 95 0.58 -2.33 1.42
N PHE A 96 1.90 -2.37 1.34
CA PHE A 96 2.70 -2.56 0.12
C PHE A 96 2.69 -4.02 -0.28
N ALA A 97 1.50 -4.46 -0.66
CA ALA A 97 1.18 -5.86 -0.67
C ALA A 97 1.87 -6.61 -1.81
N ASN A 98 2.05 -7.90 -1.62
CA ASN A 98 2.12 -8.82 -2.73
C ASN A 98 0.71 -9.09 -3.27
N LYS A 99 0.59 -9.42 -4.56
CA LYS A 99 -0.70 -9.84 -5.13
C LYS A 99 -1.31 -11.04 -4.38
N TYR A 100 -0.47 -11.88 -3.77
CA TYR A 100 -0.87 -12.83 -2.75
C TYR A 100 -0.68 -12.19 -1.38
N ILE A 101 -1.76 -11.71 -0.79
CA ILE A 101 -1.74 -10.93 0.45
C ILE A 101 -0.92 -11.60 1.57
N GLY A 102 -0.15 -10.79 2.29
CA GLY A 102 0.82 -11.22 3.30
C GLY A 102 2.16 -11.67 2.72
N GLY A 103 2.29 -11.78 1.40
CA GLY A 103 3.55 -11.99 0.70
C GLY A 103 4.40 -13.11 1.30
N GLY A 104 5.59 -12.76 1.78
CA GLY A 104 6.55 -13.67 2.38
C GLY A 104 6.43 -13.83 3.90
N VAL A 105 5.32 -13.44 4.54
CA VAL A 105 5.23 -13.31 6.01
C VAL A 105 5.54 -14.61 6.74
N LEU A 106 4.96 -15.73 6.29
CA LEU A 106 5.20 -17.08 6.83
C LEU A 106 6.45 -17.76 6.24
N THR A 107 7.25 -17.03 5.45
CA THR A 107 8.50 -17.52 4.85
C THR A 107 9.67 -16.60 5.23
N SER A 108 10.47 -16.14 4.27
CA SER A 108 11.65 -15.29 4.50
C SER A 108 11.40 -13.80 4.28
N GLY A 109 10.20 -13.40 3.85
CA GLY A 109 9.87 -11.97 3.65
C GLY A 109 9.90 -11.20 4.96
N CYS A 110 10.42 -9.97 4.94
CA CYS A 110 10.51 -9.11 6.13
C CYS A 110 10.56 -7.62 5.75
N ALA A 111 9.82 -7.24 4.72
CA ALA A 111 9.66 -5.85 4.32
C ALA A 111 8.44 -5.24 5.03
N GLN A 112 7.88 -4.14 4.47
CA GLN A 112 6.77 -3.42 5.07
C GLN A 112 5.52 -4.29 5.30
N GLU A 113 5.09 -5.06 4.29
CA GLU A 113 3.92 -5.96 4.40
C GLU A 113 4.14 -7.01 5.49
N GLU A 114 5.23 -7.78 5.42
CA GLU A 114 5.43 -8.86 6.39
C GLU A 114 5.60 -8.36 7.82
N ILE A 115 6.27 -7.22 8.00
CA ILE A 115 6.40 -6.58 9.31
C ILE A 115 5.02 -6.18 9.84
N ARG A 116 4.18 -5.55 9.01
CA ARG A 116 2.82 -5.13 9.39
C ARG A 116 1.98 -6.32 9.83
N PHE A 117 2.04 -7.44 9.10
CA PHE A 117 1.31 -8.65 9.42
C PHE A 117 1.77 -9.32 10.73
N VAL A 118 3.07 -9.32 11.05
CA VAL A 118 3.51 -9.93 12.32
C VAL A 118 3.30 -9.04 13.54
N ILE A 119 3.26 -7.72 13.38
CA ILE A 119 2.91 -6.83 14.51
C ILE A 119 1.39 -6.73 14.70
N CYS A 120 0.59 -7.03 13.69
CA CYS A 120 -0.87 -7.15 13.75
C CYS A 120 -1.36 -8.54 13.28
N PRO A 121 -1.10 -9.64 14.04
CA PRO A 121 -1.27 -11.01 13.53
C PRO A 121 -2.68 -11.42 13.12
N GLU A 122 -3.73 -10.69 13.54
CA GLU A 122 -5.09 -10.90 13.06
C GLU A 122 -5.19 -10.77 11.52
N MET A 123 -4.30 -9.98 10.90
CA MET A 123 -4.20 -9.86 9.44
C MET A 123 -3.85 -11.18 8.75
N LEU A 124 -3.20 -12.13 9.44
CA LEU A 124 -2.83 -13.44 8.88
C LEU A 124 -4.06 -14.26 8.46
N VAL A 125 -5.24 -13.95 8.99
CA VAL A 125 -6.50 -14.58 8.55
C VAL A 125 -6.78 -14.28 7.08
N SER A 126 -6.28 -13.17 6.51
CA SER A 126 -6.48 -12.85 5.09
C SER A 126 -5.87 -13.91 4.16
N LEU A 127 -4.80 -14.59 4.57
CA LEU A 127 -4.18 -15.67 3.77
C LEU A 127 -5.14 -16.84 3.54
N LEU A 128 -6.11 -17.05 4.43
CA LEU A 128 -7.11 -18.11 4.35
C LEU A 128 -8.30 -17.72 3.47
N VAL A 129 -8.68 -16.43 3.47
CA VAL A 129 -9.97 -15.98 2.92
C VAL A 129 -9.86 -15.09 1.68
N CYS A 130 -8.64 -14.70 1.28
CA CYS A 130 -8.40 -13.83 0.14
C CYS A 130 -7.57 -14.52 -0.95
N GLU A 131 -8.19 -14.74 -2.12
CA GLU A 131 -7.51 -15.17 -3.34
C GLU A 131 -6.55 -14.07 -3.87
N VAL A 132 -5.62 -14.42 -4.75
CA VAL A 132 -4.72 -13.50 -5.45
C VAL A 132 -5.46 -12.30 -6.05
N LEU A 133 -4.90 -11.10 -5.88
CA LEU A 133 -5.47 -9.84 -6.38
C LEU A 133 -5.34 -9.72 -7.90
N ALA A 134 -6.45 -9.36 -8.56
CA ALA A 134 -6.46 -8.89 -9.93
C ALA A 134 -6.04 -7.40 -10.01
N PRO A 135 -5.69 -6.87 -11.20
CA PRO A 135 -5.20 -5.48 -11.35
C PRO A 135 -6.14 -4.38 -10.87
N ASN A 136 -7.47 -4.60 -10.89
CA ASN A 136 -8.48 -3.66 -10.43
C ASN A 136 -8.97 -3.95 -8.99
N GLU A 137 -8.33 -4.88 -8.28
CA GLU A 137 -8.76 -5.29 -6.94
C GLU A 137 -7.87 -4.74 -5.82
N CYS A 138 -8.42 -4.64 -4.61
CA CYS A 138 -7.69 -4.39 -3.38
C CYS A 138 -8.37 -5.12 -2.21
N ILE A 139 -7.69 -5.22 -1.07
CA ILE A 139 -8.25 -5.79 0.17
C ILE A 139 -8.17 -4.75 1.28
N TYR A 140 -9.30 -4.46 1.92
CA TYR A 140 -9.35 -3.67 3.14
C TYR A 140 -9.31 -4.57 4.36
N LEU A 141 -8.47 -4.19 5.32
CA LEU A 141 -8.33 -4.81 6.63
C LEU A 141 -8.66 -3.73 7.67
N ILE A 142 -9.80 -3.88 8.35
CA ILE A 142 -10.33 -2.87 9.26
C ILE A 142 -10.44 -3.49 10.65
N GLY A 143 -9.94 -2.79 11.66
CA GLY A 143 -10.09 -3.19 13.06
C GLY A 143 -8.95 -4.03 13.62
N CYS A 144 -7.96 -4.41 12.82
CA CYS A 144 -6.84 -5.22 13.28
C CYS A 144 -6.00 -4.48 14.34
N GLU A 145 -5.78 -5.13 15.48
CA GLU A 145 -4.98 -4.64 16.60
C GLU A 145 -3.49 -4.85 16.36
N ARG A 146 -2.69 -3.85 16.73
CA ARG A 146 -1.24 -4.00 16.85
C ARG A 146 -0.89 -4.56 18.23
N TYR A 147 -0.17 -5.67 18.26
CA TYR A 147 0.24 -6.35 19.50
C TYR A 147 1.72 -6.18 19.82
N SER A 148 2.56 -5.91 18.82
CA SER A 148 4.01 -5.88 18.99
C SER A 148 4.62 -4.53 18.61
N SER A 149 5.58 -4.10 19.43
CA SER A 149 6.54 -3.06 19.10
C SER A 149 7.72 -3.68 18.35
N TYR A 150 8.37 -2.91 17.48
CA TYR A 150 9.54 -3.39 16.74
C TYR A 150 10.52 -2.28 16.38
N ARG A 151 11.76 -2.68 16.09
CA ARG A 151 12.82 -1.82 15.55
C ARG A 151 13.47 -2.47 14.33
N GLY A 152 14.22 -1.69 13.56
CA GLY A 152 14.86 -2.14 12.34
C GLY A 152 13.86 -2.42 11.22
N TYR A 153 14.39 -2.88 10.09
CA TYR A 153 13.66 -3.18 8.86
C TYR A 153 14.41 -4.28 8.09
N ALA A 154 13.70 -5.14 7.35
CA ALA A 154 14.30 -6.25 6.63
C ALA A 154 15.19 -7.11 7.54
N ASN A 155 16.44 -7.36 7.13
CA ASN A 155 17.41 -8.15 7.88
C ASN A 155 17.81 -7.57 9.26
N THR A 156 17.40 -6.34 9.59
CA THR A 156 17.63 -5.73 10.91
C THR A 156 16.38 -5.73 11.80
N PHE A 157 15.25 -6.26 11.31
CA PHE A 157 14.00 -6.34 12.05
C PHE A 157 14.19 -7.08 13.38
N LYS A 158 13.70 -6.49 14.46
CA LYS A 158 13.70 -7.06 15.81
C LYS A 158 12.42 -6.74 16.55
N TYR A 159 11.85 -7.76 17.19
CA TYR A 159 10.79 -7.58 18.18
C TYR A 159 11.30 -6.68 19.31
N ALA A 160 10.47 -5.73 19.74
CA ALA A 160 10.82 -4.72 20.73
C ALA A 160 9.86 -4.67 21.92
N GLY A 161 9.11 -5.75 22.16
CA GLY A 161 8.19 -5.85 23.29
C GLY A 161 6.72 -5.64 22.92
N ASP A 162 5.89 -5.60 23.95
CA ASP A 162 4.45 -5.40 23.82
C ASP A 162 4.12 -4.03 23.22
N TYR A 163 2.96 -3.95 22.57
CA TYR A 163 2.36 -2.71 22.14
C TYR A 163 0.90 -2.68 22.62
N ILE A 164 0.59 -1.72 23.48
CA ILE A 164 -0.77 -1.47 23.93
C ILE A 164 -1.42 -0.55 22.90
N ASP A 165 -2.27 -1.11 22.05
CA ASP A 165 -3.02 -0.35 21.05
C ASP A 165 -4.22 0.33 21.73
N ASP A 166 -4.08 1.61 22.03
CA ASP A 166 -5.08 2.45 22.68
C ASP A 166 -6.07 3.11 21.69
N LYS A 167 -5.97 2.78 20.39
CA LYS A 167 -6.91 3.26 19.39
C LYS A 167 -8.34 2.96 19.80
N ALA A 168 -9.18 3.98 19.67
CA ALA A 168 -10.62 3.88 19.91
C ALA A 168 -11.25 2.80 19.00
N LYS A 169 -12.45 2.37 19.37
CA LYS A 169 -13.29 1.50 18.53
C LYS A 169 -14.39 2.34 17.87
N ASP A 170 -14.80 1.93 16.68
CA ASP A 170 -15.98 2.46 16.02
C ASP A 170 -17.28 1.82 16.58
N ASN A 171 -18.42 2.25 16.04
CA ASN A 171 -19.73 1.76 16.47
C ASN A 171 -19.98 0.26 16.19
N TRP A 172 -19.09 -0.40 15.42
CA TRP A 172 -19.15 -1.83 15.14
C TRP A 172 -18.14 -2.62 15.97
N GLY A 173 -17.45 -1.98 16.92
CA GLY A 173 -16.46 -2.61 17.78
C GLY A 173 -15.11 -2.85 17.11
N ARG A 174 -14.86 -2.25 15.94
CA ARG A 174 -13.59 -2.35 15.22
C ARG A 174 -12.65 -1.27 15.71
N LYS A 175 -11.37 -1.59 15.97
CA LYS A 175 -10.38 -0.53 16.24
C LYS A 175 -10.28 0.43 15.05
N TRP A 176 -9.96 1.70 15.32
CA TRP A 176 -9.65 2.73 14.31
C TRP A 176 -8.30 2.47 13.61
N SER A 177 -8.18 1.29 13.00
CA SER A 177 -7.05 0.79 12.24
C SER A 177 -7.58 0.37 10.88
N HIS A 178 -7.41 1.25 9.90
CA HIS A 178 -7.91 1.05 8.54
C HIS A 178 -6.73 0.86 7.62
N LEU A 179 -6.67 -0.28 6.96
CA LEU A 179 -5.58 -0.61 6.05
C LEU A 179 -6.12 -1.08 4.70
N VAL A 180 -5.43 -0.72 3.62
CA VAL A 180 -5.71 -1.19 2.27
C VAL A 180 -4.47 -1.82 1.66
N ALA A 181 -4.58 -3.09 1.29
CA ALA A 181 -3.57 -3.84 0.57
C ALA A 181 -3.74 -3.62 -0.94
N ILE A 182 -2.73 -3.00 -1.55
CA ILE A 182 -2.59 -2.84 -3.00
C ILE A 182 -1.21 -3.32 -3.44
N ASP A 183 -1.18 -4.20 -4.44
CA ASP A 183 0.06 -4.79 -4.93
C ASP A 183 0.67 -3.99 -6.08
N ALA A 184 1.96 -3.68 -6.01
CA ALA A 184 2.70 -3.06 -7.12
C ALA A 184 3.31 -4.12 -8.06
N THR A 185 3.43 -3.79 -9.34
CA THR A 185 4.12 -4.69 -10.28
C THR A 185 5.62 -4.67 -10.01
N TYR A 186 6.21 -5.86 -9.88
CA TYR A 186 7.66 -5.99 -9.83
C TYR A 186 8.24 -5.93 -11.26
N TYR A 187 9.08 -4.92 -11.53
CA TYR A 187 9.81 -4.79 -12.79
C TYR A 187 11.29 -5.15 -12.59
N ARG A 188 11.77 -6.21 -13.26
CA ARG A 188 13.19 -6.59 -13.23
C ARG A 188 14.08 -5.50 -13.83
N GLU A 189 13.62 -4.88 -14.91
CA GLU A 189 14.26 -3.73 -15.54
C GLU A 189 13.46 -2.47 -15.21
N ARG A 190 14.09 -1.52 -14.51
CA ARG A 190 13.41 -0.30 -14.04
C ARG A 190 12.90 0.60 -15.16
N THR A 191 13.45 0.50 -16.36
CA THR A 191 12.99 1.28 -17.52
C THR A 191 11.60 0.84 -17.98
N ILE A 192 11.24 -0.44 -17.81
CA ILE A 192 9.94 -0.99 -18.22
C ILE A 192 8.80 -0.36 -17.42
N GLN A 193 9.04 0.12 -16.19
CA GLN A 193 7.99 0.80 -15.42
C GLN A 193 7.52 2.10 -16.10
N TYR A 194 8.38 2.71 -16.93
CA TYR A 194 8.08 3.92 -17.70
C TYR A 194 7.52 3.58 -19.09
N ASN A 195 6.51 2.71 -19.12
CA ASN A 195 5.65 2.56 -20.29
C ASN A 195 4.19 2.77 -19.88
N MET A 196 3.36 3.23 -20.82
CA MET A 196 1.99 3.61 -20.49
C MET A 196 1.08 2.45 -20.11
N LYS A 197 1.40 1.21 -20.51
CA LYS A 197 0.66 0.02 -20.04
C LYS A 197 0.92 -0.22 -18.55
N SER A 198 2.17 -0.13 -18.12
CA SER A 198 2.59 -0.21 -16.72
C SER A 198 1.97 0.91 -15.89
N ILE A 199 2.06 2.16 -16.37
CA ILE A 199 1.52 3.33 -15.66
C ILE A 199 0.00 3.23 -15.49
N LYS A 200 -0.74 2.85 -16.53
CA LYS A 200 -2.19 2.64 -16.43
C LYS A 200 -2.55 1.57 -15.41
N ARG A 201 -1.77 0.49 -15.33
CA ARG A 201 -1.98 -0.57 -14.33
C ARG A 201 -1.76 -0.04 -12.91
N GLU A 202 -0.69 0.71 -12.66
CA GLU A 202 -0.42 1.25 -11.32
C GLU A 202 -1.45 2.33 -10.92
N LEU A 203 -1.88 3.17 -11.87
CA LEU A 203 -2.98 4.13 -11.67
C LEU A 203 -4.29 3.42 -11.31
N LEU A 204 -4.64 2.36 -12.04
CA LEU A 204 -5.82 1.52 -11.78
C LEU A 204 -5.77 0.91 -10.38
N LYS A 205 -4.64 0.30 -10.02
CA LYS A 205 -4.44 -0.34 -8.72
C LYS A 205 -4.56 0.64 -7.57
N ALA A 206 -3.85 1.77 -7.65
CA ALA A 206 -3.92 2.82 -6.65
C ALA A 206 -5.35 3.36 -6.52
N LEU A 207 -6.02 3.63 -7.64
CA LEU A 207 -7.40 4.09 -7.63
C LEU A 207 -8.36 3.08 -6.98
N ALA A 208 -8.23 1.77 -7.26
CA ALA A 208 -9.04 0.75 -6.62
C ALA A 208 -8.88 0.76 -5.08
N GLY A 209 -7.65 0.96 -4.60
CA GLY A 209 -7.35 1.10 -3.17
C GLY A 209 -7.85 2.42 -2.56
N PHE A 210 -7.98 3.48 -3.34
CA PHE A 210 -8.36 4.80 -2.84
C PHE A 210 -9.86 5.08 -2.94
N HIS A 211 -10.56 4.39 -3.86
CA HIS A 211 -11.97 4.67 -4.15
C HIS A 211 -12.95 4.00 -3.18
N ALA A 212 -12.59 2.85 -2.60
CA ALA A 212 -13.60 1.98 -1.97
C ALA A 212 -13.97 2.28 -0.50
N HIS A 213 -13.36 3.28 0.13
CA HIS A 213 -13.78 3.76 1.44
C HIS A 213 -14.57 5.06 1.32
N GLY A 214 -15.81 5.05 1.85
CA GLY A 214 -16.66 6.24 1.94
C GLY A 214 -15.88 7.40 2.56
N ARG A 215 -16.16 8.62 2.09
CA ARG A 215 -15.42 9.85 2.41
C ARG A 215 -15.03 9.94 3.89
N THR A 216 -13.78 9.59 4.19
CA THR A 216 -13.08 10.00 5.41
C THR A 216 -12.01 11.02 4.99
N PRO A 217 -12.00 12.24 5.54
CA PRO A 217 -11.19 13.34 5.01
C PRO A 217 -9.66 13.15 5.07
N ASN A 218 -9.14 12.13 5.74
CA ASN A 218 -7.75 12.12 6.22
C ASN A 218 -6.96 10.89 5.81
N ASP A 219 -7.07 10.42 4.58
CA ASP A 219 -6.43 9.17 4.19
C ASP A 219 -5.14 9.41 3.40
N ALA A 220 -4.15 8.52 3.54
CA ALA A 220 -2.77 8.81 3.16
C ALA A 220 -2.00 7.58 2.70
N PHE A 221 -1.21 7.70 1.62
CA PHE A 221 -0.77 6.53 0.85
C PHE A 221 0.66 6.61 0.30
N PRO A 222 1.42 5.50 0.35
CA PRO A 222 2.59 5.32 -0.53
C PRO A 222 2.54 4.07 -1.47
N ILE A 223 3.39 4.08 -2.51
CA ILE A 223 3.65 3.14 -3.65
C ILE A 223 3.05 3.39 -5.05
N ALA A 224 3.94 3.18 -6.05
CA ALA A 224 4.05 3.76 -7.40
C ALA A 224 4.49 5.23 -7.35
N THR A 225 5.27 5.69 -8.35
CA THR A 225 5.92 7.03 -8.34
C THR A 225 4.98 8.06 -7.72
N VAL A 226 5.48 8.91 -6.83
CA VAL A 226 4.67 9.88 -6.07
C VAL A 226 3.61 10.62 -6.91
N ILE A 227 3.89 10.83 -8.20
CA ILE A 227 2.98 11.33 -9.24
C ILE A 227 1.77 10.42 -9.50
N ILE A 228 1.95 9.10 -9.65
CA ILE A 228 0.87 8.11 -9.88
C ILE A 228 -0.12 8.12 -8.72
N GLN A 229 0.38 8.13 -7.47
CA GLN A 229 -0.49 8.18 -6.32
C GLN A 229 -1.15 9.53 -6.14
N LEU A 230 -0.44 10.63 -6.41
CA LEU A 230 -1.06 11.95 -6.43
C LEU A 230 -2.20 12.00 -7.44
N ALA A 231 -2.00 11.45 -8.65
CA ALA A 231 -3.05 11.36 -9.67
C ALA A 231 -4.24 10.49 -9.22
N ALA A 232 -3.99 9.29 -8.69
CA ALA A 232 -5.04 8.40 -8.23
C ALA A 232 -5.80 8.95 -7.00
N ALA A 233 -5.11 9.57 -6.04
CA ALA A 233 -5.72 10.18 -4.87
C ALA A 233 -6.53 11.42 -5.25
N SER A 234 -6.03 12.24 -6.17
CA SER A 234 -6.77 13.38 -6.74
C SER A 234 -8.01 12.92 -7.50
N GLU A 235 -7.89 11.84 -8.27
CA GLU A 235 -9.03 11.23 -8.95
C GLU A 235 -10.08 10.69 -7.97
N ALA A 236 -9.64 10.10 -6.85
CA ALA A 236 -10.52 9.68 -5.75
C ALA A 236 -11.01 10.86 -4.88
N VAL A 237 -10.51 12.08 -5.09
CA VAL A 237 -10.79 13.28 -4.29
C VAL A 237 -10.46 13.09 -2.80
N ARG A 238 -9.27 12.57 -2.54
CA ARG A 238 -8.79 12.28 -1.17
C ARG A 238 -7.44 12.95 -0.96
N PRO A 239 -7.18 13.56 0.21
CA PRO A 239 -5.85 14.04 0.55
C PRO A 239 -4.82 12.91 0.50
N LEU A 240 -3.54 13.26 0.58
CA LEU A 240 -2.45 12.29 0.50
C LEU A 240 -1.33 12.66 1.49
N ILE A 241 -1.06 11.83 2.50
CA ILE A 241 0.21 11.89 3.25
C ILE A 241 1.15 10.85 2.66
N TYR A 242 2.31 11.30 2.20
CA TYR A 242 3.33 10.45 1.60
C TYR A 242 4.54 10.37 2.53
N ALA A 243 4.74 9.20 3.13
CA ALA A 243 5.90 8.91 3.97
C ALA A 243 7.11 8.51 3.11
N THR A 244 8.21 9.24 3.23
CA THR A 244 9.45 8.96 2.46
C THR A 244 10.42 8.04 3.18
N TYR A 245 10.06 7.54 4.37
CA TYR A 245 10.90 6.64 5.17
C TYR A 245 12.32 7.19 5.42
N GLY A 246 12.42 8.50 5.66
CA GLY A 246 13.68 9.19 5.93
C GLY A 246 14.42 9.68 4.69
N ASP A 247 13.93 9.43 3.48
CA ASP A 247 14.48 9.99 2.25
C ASP A 247 14.10 11.48 2.13
N LYS A 248 15.02 12.34 2.56
CA LYS A 248 14.89 13.81 2.46
C LYS A 248 15.08 14.29 1.02
N ASN A 249 15.92 13.61 0.23
CA ASN A 249 16.20 13.99 -1.16
C ASN A 249 14.93 13.86 -2.00
N LEU A 250 14.10 12.85 -1.75
CA LEU A 250 12.80 12.71 -2.41
C LEU A 250 11.88 13.91 -2.12
N ILE A 251 11.85 14.40 -0.87
CA ILE A 251 11.04 15.58 -0.51
C ILE A 251 11.58 16.83 -1.21
N GLU A 252 12.88 17.07 -1.12
CA GLU A 252 13.54 18.23 -1.72
C GLU A 252 13.41 18.27 -3.25
N SER A 253 13.48 17.11 -3.90
CA SER A 253 13.33 17.00 -5.36
C SER A 253 11.88 17.07 -5.84
N PHE A 254 10.91 16.57 -5.06
CA PHE A 254 9.51 16.54 -5.47
C PHE A 254 8.72 17.80 -5.06
N TYR A 255 9.08 18.46 -3.96
CA TYR A 255 8.35 19.64 -3.49
C TYR A 255 8.25 20.76 -4.54
N PRO A 256 9.32 21.12 -5.29
CA PRO A 256 9.22 22.12 -6.37
C PRO A 256 8.27 21.68 -7.49
N VAL A 257 8.21 20.38 -7.79
CA VAL A 257 7.28 19.83 -8.79
C VAL A 257 5.84 19.99 -8.31
N TYR A 258 5.57 19.63 -7.05
CA TYR A 258 4.24 19.78 -6.46
C TYR A 258 3.81 21.24 -6.41
N ASP A 259 4.67 22.15 -5.93
CA ASP A 259 4.39 23.59 -5.88
C ASP A 259 4.10 24.17 -7.26
N TYR A 260 4.90 23.81 -8.27
CA TYR A 260 4.65 24.17 -9.66
C TYR A 260 3.26 23.71 -10.14
N LEU A 261 2.93 22.43 -9.94
CA LEU A 261 1.67 21.85 -10.39
C LEU A 261 0.46 22.52 -9.72
N ILE A 262 0.54 22.81 -8.41
CA ILE A 262 -0.51 23.53 -7.67
C ILE A 262 -0.62 24.97 -8.17
N GLY A 263 0.49 25.68 -8.36
CA GLY A 263 0.53 27.04 -8.89
C GLY A 263 -0.08 27.16 -10.29
N GLN A 264 0.08 26.13 -11.13
CA GLN A 264 -0.52 26.06 -12.46
C GLN A 264 -1.98 25.57 -12.46
N ARG A 265 -2.57 25.30 -11.29
CA ARG A 265 -3.90 24.69 -11.15
C ARG A 265 -4.04 23.42 -12.00
N ALA A 266 -3.00 22.58 -11.96
CA ALA A 266 -2.98 21.34 -12.71
C ALA A 266 -4.16 20.43 -12.31
N GLN A 267 -4.48 19.51 -13.21
CA GLN A 267 -5.60 18.57 -13.09
C GLN A 267 -5.05 17.17 -13.32
N VAL A 268 -5.82 16.14 -12.98
CA VAL A 268 -5.43 14.74 -13.16
C VAL A 268 -5.03 14.45 -14.62
N GLN A 269 -5.73 15.01 -15.61
CA GLN A 269 -5.36 14.86 -17.02
C GLN A 269 -3.95 15.37 -17.33
N HIS A 270 -3.50 16.45 -16.67
CA HIS A 270 -2.17 17.01 -16.89
C HIS A 270 -1.08 16.06 -16.37
N LEU A 271 -1.25 15.46 -15.18
CA LEU A 271 -0.33 14.45 -14.67
C LEU A 271 -0.26 13.23 -15.60
N TYR A 272 -1.41 12.77 -16.09
CA TYR A 272 -1.47 11.67 -17.04
C TYR A 272 -0.73 11.99 -18.36
N ARG A 273 -0.91 13.20 -18.90
CA ARG A 273 -0.21 13.65 -20.12
C ARG A 273 1.29 13.81 -19.91
N TYR A 274 1.74 14.31 -18.76
CA TYR A 274 3.17 14.35 -18.44
C TYR A 274 3.79 12.94 -18.46
N LEU A 275 3.10 11.97 -17.84
CA LEU A 275 3.55 10.57 -17.85
C LEU A 275 3.57 9.99 -19.27
N ASP A 276 2.53 10.25 -20.07
CA ASP A 276 2.44 9.80 -21.46
C ASP A 276 3.56 10.39 -22.33
N GLN A 277 3.75 11.71 -22.30
CA GLN A 277 4.83 12.36 -23.04
C GLN A 277 6.22 11.92 -22.56
N TYR A 278 6.42 11.71 -21.26
CA TYR A 278 7.68 11.22 -20.73
C TYR A 278 7.99 9.79 -21.18
N CYS A 279 6.99 8.91 -21.19
CA CYS A 279 7.12 7.54 -21.69
C CYS A 279 7.39 7.45 -23.19
N ASN A 280 6.74 8.32 -23.97
CA ASN A 280 6.92 8.36 -25.43
C ASN A 280 8.17 9.15 -25.86
N GLY A 281 8.61 10.09 -25.02
CA GLY A 281 9.80 10.89 -25.23
C GLY A 281 11.06 10.11 -24.87
N ARG A 282 12.14 10.30 -25.64
CA ARG A 282 13.48 9.81 -25.28
C ARG A 282 14.16 10.72 -24.25
N SER A 283 13.41 11.21 -23.26
CA SER A 283 13.98 12.14 -22.27
C SER A 283 15.04 11.42 -21.45
N ARG A 284 16.23 12.01 -21.37
CA ARG A 284 17.32 11.52 -20.52
C ARG A 284 17.26 12.10 -19.10
N SER A 285 16.35 13.04 -18.83
CA SER A 285 16.18 13.66 -17.52
C SER A 285 15.23 12.86 -16.63
N SER A 286 15.20 13.18 -15.33
CA SER A 286 14.17 12.66 -14.44
C SER A 286 12.78 13.15 -14.87
N ILE A 287 11.72 12.43 -14.46
CA ILE A 287 10.33 12.87 -14.67
C ILE A 287 10.05 14.21 -13.96
N PHE A 288 10.70 14.47 -12.82
CA PHE A 288 10.56 15.72 -12.07
C PHE A 288 11.10 16.90 -12.89
N ASP A 289 12.32 16.76 -13.42
CA ASP A 289 12.91 17.78 -14.31
C ASP A 289 12.09 17.97 -15.58
N PHE A 290 11.56 16.88 -16.12
CA PHE A 290 10.72 16.92 -17.31
C PHE A 290 9.44 17.75 -17.07
N ILE A 291 8.77 17.56 -15.93
CA ILE A 291 7.58 18.34 -15.56
C ILE A 291 7.94 19.82 -15.40
N LEU A 292 9.01 20.13 -14.66
CA LEU A 292 9.42 21.53 -14.41
C LEU A 292 9.82 22.29 -15.68
N ARG A 293 10.30 21.58 -16.71
CA ARG A 293 10.70 22.18 -18.00
C ARG A 293 9.56 22.24 -19.02
N THR A 294 8.43 21.61 -18.74
CA THR A 294 7.34 21.46 -19.70
C THR A 294 6.10 22.20 -19.20
N PRO A 295 5.77 23.39 -19.75
CA PRO A 295 4.62 24.16 -19.31
C PRO A 295 3.30 23.37 -19.38
N VAL A 296 2.42 23.50 -18.39
CA VAL A 296 1.10 22.83 -18.41
C VAL A 296 0.30 23.20 -19.68
N SER A 297 0.39 24.44 -20.15
CA SER A 297 -0.25 24.92 -21.39
C SER A 297 0.26 24.24 -22.66
N SER A 298 1.44 23.61 -22.62
CA SER A 298 2.03 22.87 -23.75
C SER A 298 1.54 21.42 -23.81
N LEU A 299 0.90 20.92 -22.75
CA LEU A 299 0.26 19.61 -22.76
C LEU A 299 -1.03 19.72 -23.57
N GLY A 300 -1.00 19.24 -24.82
CA GLY A 300 -2.15 19.28 -25.73
C GLY A 300 -3.47 18.84 -25.10
N SER A 301 -4.58 19.32 -25.65
CA SER A 301 -5.96 19.02 -25.20
C SER A 301 -6.35 17.56 -25.39
#